data_AF-A0A534ZNB0-F1
#
_entry.id   AF-A0A534ZNB0-F1
#
_cell.length_a   1.000
_cell.length_b   1.000
_cell.length_c   1.000
_cell.angle_alpha   90.00
_cell.angle_beta   90.00
_cell.angle_gamma   90.00
#
_symmetry.space_group_name_H-M   'P 1'
#
loop_
_entity.id
_entity.type
_entity.pdbx_description
1 polymer ?
#
loop_
_entity_poly.entity_id
_entity_poly.type
_entity_poly.pdbx_seq_one_letter_code
_entity_poly.pdbx_strand_id
1 'polypeptide(L)' 'MSKTVEFLFDFGSPNAYLSHRVVPAIEARTGGRFVYTPVLLGGIFKLTNNQSPIVAFANVKNKLDYEMLETRRFVARHRL' A
#
# COMPACT_ATOMS: atom_id res chain seq x y z
N MET A 1 -23.09 -14.27 0.45
CA MET A 1 -22.44 -13.70 1.65
C MET A 1 -21.39 -12.71 1.18
N SER A 2 -21.57 -11.42 1.42
CA SER A 2 -20.51 -10.42 1.17
C SER A 2 -19.32 -10.73 2.09
N LYS A 3 -18.10 -10.67 1.55
CA LYS A 3 -16.87 -10.89 2.32
C LYS A 3 -16.38 -9.56 2.88
N THR A 4 -16.10 -9.53 4.18
CA THR A 4 -15.43 -8.42 4.84
C THR A 4 -13.92 -8.65 4.81
N VAL A 5 -13.17 -7.63 4.41
CA VAL A 5 -11.70 -7.61 4.37
C VAL A 5 -11.22 -6.55 5.35
N GLU A 6 -10.34 -6.92 6.26
CA GLU A 6 -9.63 -5.95 7.09
C GLU A 6 -8.46 -5.34 6.30
N PHE A 7 -8.34 -4.02 6.34
CA PHE A 7 -7.29 -3.28 5.66
C PHE A 7 -6.51 -2.41 6.65
N LEU A 8 -5.30 -2.87 6.95
CA LEU A 8 -4.36 -2.15 7.80
C LEU A 8 -3.82 -0.93 7.04
N PHE A 9 -4.07 0.27 7.54
CA PHE A 9 -3.74 1.51 6.84
C PHE A 9 -2.85 2.44 7.68
N ASP A 10 -1.81 2.98 7.04
CA ASP A 10 -0.97 4.05 7.58
C ASP A 10 -0.72 5.08 6.45
N PHE A 11 -0.89 6.36 6.76
CA PHE A 11 -0.60 7.47 5.84
C PHE A 11 0.87 7.56 5.42
N GLY A 12 1.79 7.05 6.25
CA GLY A 12 3.21 6.94 5.96
C GLY A 12 3.55 5.86 4.92
N SER A 13 2.56 5.08 4.45
CA SER A 13 2.73 4.06 3.42
C SER A 13 2.20 4.52 2.06
N PRO A 14 3.08 4.80 1.08
CA PRO A 14 2.65 5.13 -0.29
C PRO A 14 1.78 4.04 -0.92
N ASN A 15 2.12 2.77 -0.69
CA ASN A 15 1.36 1.64 -1.23
C ASN A 15 -0.01 1.45 -0.57
N ALA A 16 -0.13 1.70 0.74
CA ALA A 16 -1.43 1.67 1.40
C ALA A 16 -2.32 2.80 0.88
N TYR A 17 -1.77 3.99 0.65
CA TYR A 17 -2.50 5.10 0.03
C TYR A 17 -3.00 4.76 -1.38
N LEU A 18 -2.14 4.23 -2.26
CA LEU A 18 -2.54 3.82 -3.60
C LEU A 18 -3.59 2.71 -3.59
N SER A 19 -3.46 1.74 -2.68
CA SER A 19 -4.48 0.69 -2.47
C SER A 19 -5.81 1.29 -2.04
N HIS A 20 -5.82 2.19 -1.05
CA HIS A 20 -7.02 2.90 -0.62
C HIS A 20 -7.76 3.58 -1.79
N ARG A 21 -7.02 4.21 -2.71
CA ARG A 21 -7.60 4.90 -3.88
C ARG A 21 -8.35 3.98 -4.85
N VAL A 22 -8.02 2.68 -4.88
CA VAL A 22 -8.69 1.70 -5.77
C VAL A 22 -9.71 0.81 -5.06
N VAL A 23 -9.73 0.80 -3.72
CA VAL A 23 -10.70 0.03 -2.91
C VAL A 23 -12.16 0.29 -3.33
N PRO A 24 -12.64 1.52 -3.56
CA PRO A 24 -14.03 1.75 -3.95
C PRO A 24 -14.44 1.00 -5.22
N ALA A 25 -13.56 0.93 -6.23
CA ALA A 25 -13.81 0.20 -7.46
C ALA A 25 -13.83 -1.32 -7.24
N ILE A 26 -13.05 -1.83 -6.28
CA ILE A 26 -13.05 -3.24 -5.89
C ILE A 26 -14.35 -3.60 -5.16
N GLU A 27 -14.79 -2.77 -4.20
CA GLU A 27 -16.06 -2.96 -3.50
C GLU A 27 -17.23 -2.95 -4.48
N ALA A 28 -17.26 -2.01 -5.43
CA ALA A 28 -18.29 -1.92 -6.46
C ALA A 28 -18.36 -3.16 -7.34
N ARG A 29 -17.21 -3.73 -7.74
CA ARG A 29 -17.16 -4.92 -8.62
C ARG A 29 -17.47 -6.22 -7.89
N THR A 30 -17.15 -6.31 -6.61
CA THR A 30 -17.17 -7.60 -5.86
C THR A 30 -18.29 -7.71 -4.84
N GLY A 31 -18.88 -6.58 -4.44
CA GLY A 31 -19.82 -6.51 -3.31
C GLY A 31 -19.19 -6.79 -1.95
N GLY A 32 -17.86 -6.95 -1.86
CA GLY A 32 -17.12 -7.02 -0.60
C GLY A 32 -17.04 -5.67 0.11
N ARG A 33 -16.62 -5.68 1.38
CA ARG A 33 -16.44 -4.45 2.19
C ARG A 33 -15.08 -4.43 2.86
N PHE A 34 -14.44 -3.27 2.86
CA PHE A 34 -13.15 -3.05 3.50
C PHE A 34 -13.35 -2.32 4.83
N VAL A 35 -12.90 -2.94 5.93
CA VAL A 35 -12.85 -2.33 7.25
C VAL A 35 -11.44 -1.80 7.46
N TYR A 36 -11.31 -0.50 7.67
CA TYR A 36 -10.02 0.16 7.85
C TYR A 36 -9.58 0.07 9.31
N THR A 37 -8.38 -0.45 9.52
CA THR A 37 -7.73 -0.49 10.83
C THR A 37 -6.48 0.39 10.75
N PRO A 38 -6.49 1.60 11.34
CA PRO A 38 -5.31 2.45 11.38
C PRO A 38 -4.19 1.77 12.16
N VAL A 39 -2.98 1.80 11.62
CA VAL A 39 -1.79 1.22 12.25
C VAL A 39 -0.61 2.20 12.19
N LEU A 40 0.38 1.97 13.05
CA LEU A 40 1.69 2.63 12.97
C LEU A 40 2.69 1.68 12.30
N LEU A 41 2.96 1.91 11.02
CA LEU A 41 3.84 1.10 10.18
C LEU A 41 5.27 1.06 10.72
N GLY A 42 5.77 2.17 11.28
CA GLY A 42 7.06 2.20 11.97
C GLY A 42 7.12 1.24 13.17
N GLY A 43 6.00 1.08 13.88
CA GLY A 43 5.85 0.10 14.95
C GLY A 43 5.88 -1.33 14.43
N ILE A 44 5.21 -1.60 13.31
CA ILE A 44 5.22 -2.91 12.63
C ILE A 44 6.64 -3.27 12.20
N PHE A 45 7.36 -2.36 11.54
CA PHE A 45 8.76 -2.56 11.15
C PHE A 45 9.62 -2.97 12.36
N LYS A 46 9.52 -2.25 13.48
CA LYS A 46 10.25 -2.58 14.71
C LYS A 46 9.89 -3.96 15.25
N LEU A 47 8.59 -4.28 15.33
CA LEU A 47 8.10 -5.57 15.85
C LEU A 47 8.57 -6.75 15.01
N THR A 48 8.69 -6.57 13.69
CA THR A 48 9.09 -7.64 12.77
C THR A 48 10.59 -7.64 12.43
N ASN A 49 11.41 -6.82 13.11
CA ASN A 49 12.82 -6.62 12.77
C ASN A 49 13.04 -6.30 11.27
N ASN A 50 12.23 -5.37 10.76
CA ASN A 50 12.24 -4.92 9.37
C ASN A 50 12.44 -3.39 9.31
N GLN A 51 12.52 -2.83 8.11
CA GLN A 51 12.75 -1.40 7.88
C GLN A 51 12.01 -0.92 6.63
N SER A 52 11.93 0.41 6.44
CA SER A 52 11.28 0.99 5.27
C SER A 52 12.04 0.65 3.98
N PRO A 53 11.36 0.55 2.82
CA PRO A 53 12.00 0.28 1.54
C PRO A 53 13.10 1.28 1.19
N ILE A 54 12.91 2.56 1.52
CA ILE A 54 13.91 3.62 1.30
C ILE A 54 15.23 3.28 2.02
N VAL A 55 15.16 2.80 3.26
CA VAL A 55 16.36 2.40 4.02
C VAL A 55 16.89 1.05 3.53
N ALA A 56 16.01 0.07 3.35
CA ALA A 56 16.39 -1.28 2.92
C ALA A 56 17.11 -1.30 1.57
N PHE A 57 16.72 -0.41 0.65
CA PHE A 57 17.21 -0.40 -0.72
C PHE A 57 18.12 0.79 -1.04
N ALA A 58 18.51 1.58 -0.04
CA ALA A 58 19.39 2.75 -0.23
C ALA A 58 20.67 2.42 -1.02
N ASN A 59 21.23 1.22 -0.83
CA ASN A 59 22.47 0.77 -1.48
C ASN A 59 22.23 -0.17 -2.67
N VAL A 60 20.97 -0.41 -3.06
CA VAL A 60 20.64 -1.27 -4.20
C VAL A 60 20.37 -0.39 -5.42
N LYS A 61 21.37 -0.34 -6.32
CA LYS A 61 21.29 0.43 -7.56
C LYS A 61 19.98 0.14 -8.32
N ASN A 62 19.33 1.19 -8.79
CA ASN A 62 18.06 1.20 -9.54
C ASN A 62 16.80 0.74 -8.79
N LYS A 63 16.88 0.26 -7.55
CA LYS A 63 15.69 -0.33 -6.90
C LYS A 63 14.65 0.73 -6.53
N LEU A 64 15.08 1.86 -5.99
CA LEU A 64 14.19 2.99 -5.70
C LEU A 64 13.63 3.62 -6.99
N ASP A 65 14.46 3.73 -8.04
CA ASP A 65 14.01 4.24 -9.34
C ASP A 65 12.91 3.34 -9.95
N TYR A 66 13.07 2.02 -9.80
CA TYR A 66 12.08 1.06 -10.23
C TYR A 66 10.78 1.16 -9.42
N GLU A 67 10.86 1.30 -8.09
CA GLU A 67 9.67 1.51 -7.25
C GLU A 67 8.90 2.79 -7.63
N MET A 68 9.63 3.86 -7.97
CA MET A 68 9.02 5.08 -8.50
C MET A 68 8.38 4.88 -9.87
N LEU A 69 9.01 4.11 -10.76
CA LEU A 69 8.44 3.77 -12.07
C LEU A 69 7.14 2.97 -11.91
N GLU A 70 7.11 1.98 -11.01
CA GLU A 70 5.91 1.19 -10.73
C GLU A 70 4.79 2.04 -10.13
N THR A 71 5.14 2.98 -9.25
CA THR A 71 4.19 3.97 -8.71
C THR A 71 3.54 4.78 -9.84
N ARG A 72 4.33 5.29 -10.80
CA ARG A 72 3.81 6.02 -11.96
C ARG A 72 2.91 5.16 -12.85
N ARG A 73 3.31 3.90 -13.09
CA ARG A 73 2.51 2.94 -13.88
C ARG A 73 1.18 2.64 -13.20
N PHE A 74 1.16 2.49 -11.89
CA PHE A 74 -0.06 2.26 -11.11
C PHE A 74 -1.01 3.46 -11.23
N VAL A 75 -0.50 4.68 -11.00
CA VAL A 75 -1.27 5.92 -11.14
C VAL A 75 -1.87 6.04 -12.54
N ALA A 76 -1.06 5.81 -13.59
CA ALA A 76 -1.53 5.85 -14.98
C ALA A 76 -2.62 4.80 -15.26
N ARG A 77 -2.44 3.56 -14.80
CA ARG A 77 -3.38 2.45 -15.00
C ARG A 77 -4.73 2.73 -14.33
N HIS A 78 -4.71 3.30 -13.14
CA HIS A 78 -5.90 3.52 -12.32
C HIS A 78 -6.47 4.94 -12.44
N ARG A 79 -5.85 5.81 -13.25
CA ARG A 79 -6.27 7.20 -13.49
C ARG A 79 -6.42 7.99 -12.19
N LEU A 80 -5.41 7.88 -11.32
CA LEU A 80 -5.41 8.51 -9.99
C LEU A 80 -4.87 9.93 -9.97
#